data_AF-A0A2V1BED1-F1
#
_entry.id   AF-A0A2V1BED1-F1
#
_cell.length_a   1.000
_cell.length_b   1.000
_cell.length_c   1.000
_cell.angle_alpha   90.00
_cell.angle_beta   90.00
_cell.angle_gamma   90.00
#
_symmetry.space_group_name_H-M   'P 1'
#
loop_
_entity.id
_entity.type
_entity.pdbx_description
1 polymer ?
#
loop_
_entity_poly.entity_id
_entity_poly.type
_entity_poly.pdbx_seq_one_letter_code
_entity_poly.pdbx_strand_id
1 'polypeptide(L)'
;MLKSFIDKRRQSYQLPRPTIGELKAQNGRKNITSHSEFEDVIGYSRAVVTGSWIEVSGTTGVHYDTGFIAPSVVEQTEQAFINIAAALEQAGATLRDVVRVRYILPDKKEFSLIWPTLRAVWGHVRPAATMMEAGLMNDEMKIAIEVTARKARPTLEDYLGI
;
A
#
# COMPACT_ATOMS: atom_id res chain seq x y z
N MET A 1 -13.84 -30.43 -1.79
CA MET A 1 -14.44 -29.87 -3.01
C MET A 1 -13.67 -28.67 -3.56
N LEU A 2 -13.14 -27.76 -2.73
CA LEU A 2 -12.28 -26.64 -3.16
C LEU A 2 -10.87 -27.09 -3.62
N LYS A 3 -10.27 -28.08 -2.94
CA LYS A 3 -8.97 -28.68 -3.35
C LYS A 3 -9.01 -29.27 -4.76
N SER A 4 -10.06 -30.01 -5.12
CA SER A 4 -10.16 -30.60 -6.48
C SER A 4 -10.48 -29.57 -7.56
N PHE A 5 -11.07 -28.42 -7.20
CA PHE A 5 -11.25 -27.29 -8.13
C PHE A 5 -9.93 -26.56 -8.41
N ILE A 6 -9.09 -26.38 -7.38
CA ILE A 6 -7.73 -25.84 -7.48
C ILE A 6 -6.81 -26.80 -8.28
N ASP A 7 -6.89 -28.10 -8.00
CA ASP A 7 -6.07 -29.10 -8.70
C ASP A 7 -6.48 -29.29 -10.17
N LYS A 8 -7.78 -29.18 -10.51
CA LYS A 8 -8.23 -29.19 -11.92
C LYS A 8 -7.78 -27.96 -12.71
N ARG A 9 -7.70 -26.77 -12.08
CA ARG A 9 -7.15 -25.57 -12.74
C ARG A 9 -5.61 -25.55 -12.83
N ARG A 10 -4.91 -26.31 -11.97
CA ARG A 10 -3.45 -26.49 -12.01
C ARG A 10 -2.96 -27.23 -13.26
N GLN A 11 -3.77 -28.09 -13.87
CA GLN A 11 -3.40 -28.83 -15.08
C GLN A 11 -3.62 -28.04 -16.38
N SER A 12 -4.50 -27.03 -16.39
CA SER A 12 -4.89 -26.31 -17.63
C SER A 12 -3.99 -25.12 -18.00
N TYR A 13 -3.01 -24.74 -17.18
CA TYR A 13 -2.05 -23.68 -17.48
C TYR A 13 -0.61 -24.21 -17.32
N GLN A 14 -0.13 -24.97 -18.31
CA GLN A 14 1.32 -25.11 -18.54
C GLN A 14 1.84 -23.79 -19.15
N LEU A 15 1.81 -22.72 -18.37
CA LEU A 15 2.75 -21.63 -18.59
C LEU A 15 4.08 -22.09 -17.97
N PRO A 16 5.21 -21.98 -18.67
CA PRO A 16 6.51 -22.31 -18.08
C PRO A 16 6.65 -21.54 -16.78
N ARG A 17 6.89 -22.24 -15.67
CA ARG A 17 7.23 -21.58 -14.40
C ARG A 17 8.57 -20.90 -14.62
N PRO A 18 8.67 -19.56 -14.57
CA PRO A 18 9.98 -18.96 -14.48
C PRO A 18 10.63 -19.51 -13.22
N THR A 19 11.86 -19.98 -13.33
CA THR A 19 12.60 -20.41 -12.13
C THR A 19 12.70 -19.22 -11.16
N ILE A 20 12.79 -19.47 -9.86
CA ILE A 20 12.89 -18.41 -8.84
C ILE A 20 14.09 -17.46 -9.12
N GLY A 21 15.05 -17.88 -9.96
CA GLY A 21 16.16 -17.05 -10.46
C GLY A 21 15.86 -16.16 -11.69
N GLU A 22 14.75 -16.37 -12.42
CA GLU A 22 14.45 -15.71 -13.71
C GLU A 22 13.47 -14.53 -13.63
N LEU A 23 12.88 -14.25 -12.47
CA LEU A 23 12.03 -13.06 -12.25
C LEU A 23 12.80 -11.90 -11.58
N LYS A 24 14.06 -11.66 -11.97
CA LYS A 24 14.57 -10.29 -11.83
C LYS A 24 13.83 -9.45 -12.87
N ALA A 25 12.74 -8.81 -12.45
CA ALA A 25 12.00 -7.91 -13.33
C ALA A 25 12.98 -6.91 -13.96
N GLN A 26 13.10 -6.95 -15.29
CA GLN A 26 14.10 -6.18 -16.04
C GLN A 26 13.87 -4.65 -15.99
N ASN A 27 12.92 -4.18 -15.18
CA ASN A 27 12.50 -2.79 -15.03
C ASN A 27 12.99 -2.13 -13.73
N GLY A 28 13.95 -2.73 -13.01
CA GLY A 28 14.44 -2.17 -11.74
C GLY A 28 13.39 -2.19 -10.62
N ARG A 29 12.53 -3.22 -10.60
CA ARG A 29 11.51 -3.41 -9.56
C ARG A 29 12.14 -3.69 -8.20
N LYS A 30 11.62 -3.06 -7.15
CA LYS A 30 11.89 -3.39 -5.74
C LYS A 30 10.57 -3.62 -5.02
N ASN A 31 10.44 -4.75 -4.34
CA ASN A 31 9.32 -4.99 -3.42
C ASN A 31 9.72 -4.53 -2.02
N ILE A 32 8.80 -3.88 -1.31
CA ILE A 32 8.94 -3.43 0.07
C ILE A 32 7.98 -4.24 0.93
N THR A 33 8.47 -4.73 2.05
CA THR A 33 7.71 -5.58 2.98
C THR A 33 7.40 -4.82 4.26
N SER A 34 6.23 -5.08 4.82
CA SER A 34 5.87 -4.69 6.18
C SER A 34 6.15 -5.78 7.21
N HIS A 35 6.62 -6.95 6.78
CA HIS A 35 6.72 -8.18 7.57
C HIS A 35 5.39 -8.73 8.09
N SER A 36 4.26 -8.23 7.58
CA SER A 36 2.95 -8.83 7.82
C SER A 36 2.89 -10.26 7.26
N GLU A 37 2.41 -11.21 8.05
CA GLU A 37 2.21 -12.60 7.63
C GLU A 37 1.35 -12.73 6.35
N PHE A 38 0.44 -11.78 6.13
CA PHE A 38 -0.44 -11.78 4.97
C PHE A 38 0.31 -11.57 3.65
N GLU A 39 1.48 -10.94 3.67
CA GLU A 39 2.29 -10.78 2.45
C GLU A 39 2.70 -12.14 1.88
N ASP A 40 3.07 -13.08 2.76
CA ASP A 40 3.44 -14.45 2.39
C ASP A 40 2.20 -15.32 2.12
N VAL A 41 1.14 -15.19 2.92
CA VAL A 41 -0.06 -16.04 2.82
C VAL A 41 -0.95 -15.66 1.63
N ILE A 42 -1.14 -14.36 1.36
CA ILE A 42 -2.05 -13.85 0.31
C ILE A 42 -1.27 -13.55 -0.97
N GLY A 43 0.00 -13.11 -0.88
CA GLY A 43 0.84 -12.81 -2.02
C GLY A 43 0.73 -11.36 -2.49
N TYR A 44 1.16 -10.41 -1.65
CA TYR A 44 1.33 -9.01 -2.01
C TYR A 44 2.56 -8.41 -1.32
N SER A 45 2.95 -7.19 -1.70
CA SER A 45 4.02 -6.44 -1.01
C SER A 45 3.43 -5.16 -0.43
N ARG A 46 3.93 -4.68 0.72
CA ARG A 46 3.49 -3.41 1.30
C ARG A 46 3.57 -2.27 0.30
N ALA A 47 4.66 -2.23 -0.47
CA ALA A 47 4.79 -1.37 -1.64
C ALA A 47 5.63 -2.00 -2.75
N VAL A 48 5.47 -1.51 -3.97
CA VAL A 48 6.27 -1.89 -5.13
C VAL A 48 6.82 -0.64 -5.78
N VAL A 49 8.14 -0.62 -5.98
CA VAL A 49 8.84 0.46 -6.68
C VAL A 49 9.15 0.00 -8.10
N THR A 50 8.86 0.84 -9.09
CA THR A 50 9.25 0.64 -10.50
C THR A 50 9.76 1.97 -11.09
N GLY A 51 11.07 2.08 -11.27
CA GLY A 51 11.71 3.35 -11.62
C GLY A 51 11.46 4.42 -10.54
N SER A 52 10.79 5.52 -10.92
CA SER A 52 10.39 6.59 -9.98
C SER A 52 9.04 6.37 -9.33
N TRP A 53 8.24 5.40 -9.78
CA TRP A 53 6.90 5.15 -9.28
C TRP A 53 6.92 4.22 -8.08
N ILE A 54 6.05 4.50 -7.12
CA ILE A 54 5.86 3.71 -5.91
C ILE A 54 4.36 3.50 -5.74
N GLU A 55 3.93 2.24 -5.82
CA GLU A 55 2.56 1.85 -5.55
C GLU A 55 2.52 1.21 -4.16
N VAL A 56 1.82 1.86 -3.22
CA VAL A 56 1.63 1.36 -1.86
C VAL A 56 0.28 0.66 -1.80
N SER A 57 0.29 -0.61 -1.39
CA SER A 57 -0.92 -1.44 -1.28
C SER A 57 -1.93 -0.82 -0.31
N GLY A 58 -3.21 -1.20 -0.42
CA GLY A 58 -4.25 -0.79 0.53
C GLY A 58 -3.84 -1.06 1.98
N THR A 59 -3.72 0.00 2.77
CA THR A 59 -3.14 -0.02 4.12
C THR A 59 -4.20 0.30 5.14
N THR A 60 -4.43 -0.63 6.07
CA THR A 60 -5.35 -0.47 7.19
C THR A 60 -4.61 -0.03 8.44
N GLY A 61 -5.36 0.39 9.46
CA GLY A 61 -4.84 0.87 10.75
C GLY A 61 -4.35 -0.21 11.71
N VAL A 62 -3.74 -1.28 11.20
CA VAL A 62 -3.20 -2.37 12.02
C VAL A 62 -1.79 -2.03 12.51
N HIS A 63 -1.48 -2.36 13.76
CA HIS A 63 -0.11 -2.37 14.27
C HIS A 63 0.55 -3.69 13.85
N TYR A 64 1.57 -3.64 12.98
CA TYR A 64 2.16 -4.87 12.44
C TYR A 64 2.84 -5.76 13.49
N ASP A 65 3.37 -5.16 14.57
CA ASP A 65 4.04 -5.91 15.63
C ASP A 65 3.07 -6.70 16.53
N THR A 66 1.86 -6.17 16.73
CA THR A 66 0.90 -6.72 17.70
C THR A 66 -0.36 -7.28 17.07
N GLY A 67 -0.61 -6.98 15.79
CA GLY A 67 -1.88 -7.23 15.12
C GLY A 67 -3.05 -6.38 15.64
N PHE A 68 -2.81 -5.44 16.57
CA PHE A 68 -3.86 -4.62 17.16
C PHE A 68 -4.51 -3.70 16.14
N ILE A 69 -5.84 -3.57 16.20
CA ILE A 69 -6.63 -2.64 15.40
C ILE A 69 -7.49 -1.82 16.37
N ALA A 70 -7.33 -0.50 16.35
CA ALA A 70 -8.12 0.39 17.20
C ALA A 70 -9.60 0.43 16.77
N PRO A 71 -10.57 0.61 17.68
CA PRO A 71 -11.99 0.68 17.32
C PRO A 71 -12.37 1.96 16.56
N SER A 72 -11.58 3.02 16.69
CA SER A 72 -11.84 4.32 16.06
C SER A 72 -11.29 4.39 14.64
N VAL A 73 -12.10 4.90 13.69
CA VAL A 73 -11.67 5.23 12.33
C VAL A 73 -10.55 6.27 12.32
N VAL A 74 -10.53 7.18 13.30
CA VAL A 74 -9.50 8.24 13.41
C VAL A 74 -8.16 7.61 13.77
N GLU A 75 -8.12 6.79 14.82
CA GLU A 75 -6.91 6.09 15.24
C GLU A 75 -6.42 5.12 14.15
N GLN A 76 -7.32 4.41 13.48
CA GLN A 76 -6.94 3.56 12.35
C GLN A 76 -6.37 4.37 11.18
N THR A 77 -6.90 5.58 10.91
CA THR A 77 -6.37 6.46 9.86
C THR A 77 -4.95 6.93 10.20
N GLU A 78 -4.71 7.31 11.44
CA GLU A 78 -3.39 7.71 11.93
C GLU A 78 -2.38 6.57 11.80
N GLN A 79 -2.75 5.36 12.26
CA GLN A 79 -1.90 4.19 12.14
C GLN A 79 -1.66 3.78 10.68
N ALA A 80 -2.67 3.89 9.82
CA ALA A 80 -2.51 3.65 8.39
C ALA A 80 -1.49 4.61 7.75
N PHE A 81 -1.49 5.89 8.15
CA PHE A 81 -0.48 6.84 7.67
C PHE A 81 0.92 6.55 8.18
N ILE A 82 1.08 6.10 9.44
CA ILE A 82 2.38 5.65 9.96
C ILE A 82 2.92 4.48 9.11
N ASN A 83 2.07 3.50 8.83
CA ASN A 83 2.42 2.34 8.01
C ASN A 83 2.78 2.74 6.56
N ILE A 84 2.02 3.65 5.96
CA ILE A 84 2.30 4.19 4.61
C ILE A 84 3.62 4.96 4.61
N ALA A 85 3.86 5.83 5.60
CA ALA A 85 5.08 6.61 5.69
C ALA A 85 6.31 5.69 5.79
N ALA A 86 6.27 4.67 6.64
CA ALA A 86 7.34 3.69 6.76
C ALA A 86 7.61 2.95 5.43
N ALA A 87 6.56 2.59 4.69
CA ALA A 87 6.72 1.97 3.36
C ALA A 87 7.35 2.92 2.33
N LEU A 88 6.97 4.20 2.34
CA LEU A 88 7.56 5.22 1.48
C LEU A 88 9.03 5.49 1.84
N GLU A 89 9.36 5.53 3.14
CA GLU A 89 10.75 5.73 3.61
C GLU A 89 11.66 4.59 3.12
N GLN A 90 11.21 3.33 3.21
CA GLN A 90 11.93 2.19 2.65
C GLN A 90 12.10 2.26 1.11
N ALA A 91 11.27 3.05 0.43
CA ALA A 91 11.34 3.33 -1.00
C ALA A 91 12.26 4.52 -1.36
N GLY A 92 12.76 5.24 -0.34
CA GLY A 92 13.46 6.51 -0.50
C GLY A 92 12.53 7.65 -0.92
N ALA A 93 11.30 7.67 -0.38
CA ALA A 93 10.29 8.68 -0.63
C ALA A 93 9.60 9.08 0.68
N THR A 94 8.73 10.09 0.62
CA THR A 94 7.96 10.61 1.75
C THR A 94 6.51 10.80 1.35
N LEU A 95 5.65 11.14 2.31
CA LEU A 95 4.26 11.53 2.04
C LEU A 95 4.15 12.74 1.10
N ARG A 96 5.20 13.56 0.96
CA ARG A 96 5.22 14.69 0.01
C ARG A 96 5.30 14.25 -1.45
N ASP A 97 5.79 13.04 -1.69
CA ASP A 97 5.91 12.45 -3.04
C ASP A 97 4.61 11.79 -3.50
N VAL A 98 3.58 11.74 -2.63
CA VAL A 98 2.28 11.15 -2.95
C VAL A 98 1.53 12.03 -3.95
N VAL A 99 1.21 11.46 -5.11
CA VAL A 99 0.45 12.13 -6.17
C VAL A 99 -1.01 11.71 -6.19
N ARG A 100 -1.34 10.56 -5.58
CA ARG A 100 -2.69 10.04 -5.49
C ARG A 100 -2.94 9.28 -4.20
N VAL A 101 -4.14 9.46 -3.67
CA VAL A 101 -4.68 8.72 -2.54
C VAL A 101 -6.07 8.19 -2.85
N ARG A 102 -6.36 6.95 -2.45
CA ARG A 102 -7.69 6.36 -2.46
C ARG A 102 -8.06 5.93 -1.05
N TYR A 103 -9.23 6.33 -0.60
CA TYR A 103 -9.80 5.95 0.69
C TYR A 103 -10.93 4.97 0.46
N ILE A 104 -10.91 3.84 1.17
CA ILE A 104 -11.98 2.84 1.16
C ILE A 104 -12.47 2.68 2.60
N LEU A 105 -13.76 2.94 2.84
CA LEU A 105 -14.39 2.78 4.15
C LEU A 105 -15.70 1.98 4.03
N PRO A 106 -16.06 1.12 5.00
CA PRO A 106 -17.36 0.45 5.01
C PRO A 106 -18.55 1.40 5.24
N ASP A 107 -18.37 2.45 6.05
CA ASP A 107 -19.39 3.49 6.29
C ASP A 107 -18.85 4.86 5.88
N LYS A 108 -19.40 5.44 4.80
CA LYS A 108 -18.97 6.76 4.33
C LYS A 108 -19.27 7.90 5.31
N LYS A 109 -20.18 7.71 6.27
CA LYS A 109 -20.54 8.76 7.25
C LYS A 109 -19.36 9.09 8.17
N GLU A 110 -18.52 8.10 8.43
CA GLU A 110 -17.30 8.24 9.24
C GLU A 110 -16.20 9.05 8.53
N PHE A 111 -16.27 9.23 7.20
CA PHE A 111 -15.23 9.92 6.44
C PHE A 111 -15.00 11.37 6.89
N SER A 112 -16.04 12.05 7.36
CA SER A 112 -15.92 13.43 7.85
C SER A 112 -15.12 13.54 9.16
N LEU A 113 -15.11 12.47 9.98
CA LEU A 113 -14.40 12.43 11.26
C LEU A 113 -12.89 12.50 11.08
N ILE A 114 -12.38 12.01 9.94
CA ILE A 114 -10.93 11.92 9.68
C ILE A 114 -10.38 13.13 8.92
N TRP A 115 -11.22 14.08 8.50
CA TRP A 115 -10.76 15.27 7.77
C TRP A 115 -9.66 16.07 8.49
N PRO A 116 -9.67 16.23 9.84
CA PRO A 116 -8.56 16.86 10.54
C PRO A 116 -7.23 16.12 10.33
N THR A 117 -7.23 14.78 10.44
CA THR A 117 -6.06 13.92 10.19
C THR A 117 -5.61 14.02 8.73
N LEU A 118 -6.55 13.98 7.78
CA LEU A 118 -6.24 14.16 6.35
C LEU A 118 -5.62 15.53 6.08
N ARG A 119 -6.13 16.59 6.70
CA ARG A 119 -5.60 17.95 6.53
C ARG A 119 -4.22 18.11 7.13
N ALA A 120 -3.95 17.47 8.27
CA ALA A 120 -2.63 17.47 8.90
C ALA A 120 -1.57 16.81 7.99
N VAL A 121 -1.93 15.73 7.30
CA VAL A 121 -1.03 14.98 6.41
C VAL A 121 -0.91 15.63 5.03
N TRP A 122 -2.05 15.99 4.42
CA TRP A 122 -2.12 16.38 3.01
C TRP A 122 -2.18 17.89 2.77
N GLY A 123 -2.30 18.73 3.82
CA GLY A 123 -2.67 20.15 3.68
C GLY A 123 -1.86 20.94 2.63
N HIS A 124 -0.56 20.68 2.55
CA HIS A 124 0.34 21.25 1.54
C HIS A 124 0.57 20.34 0.32
N VAL A 125 0.49 19.02 0.49
CA VAL A 125 0.75 18.04 -0.58
C VAL A 125 -0.38 18.00 -1.61
N ARG A 126 -1.63 17.98 -1.14
CA ARG A 126 -2.87 17.99 -1.94
C ARG A 126 -2.86 16.97 -3.10
N PRO A 127 -2.71 15.66 -2.82
CA PRO A 127 -2.72 14.64 -3.86
C PRO A 127 -4.10 14.57 -4.56
N ALA A 128 -4.13 14.02 -5.78
CA ALA A 128 -5.39 13.61 -6.39
C ALA A 128 -6.08 12.59 -5.48
N ALA A 129 -7.36 12.77 -5.19
CA ALA A 129 -8.05 11.99 -4.17
C ALA A 129 -9.33 11.33 -4.70
N THR A 130 -9.63 10.13 -4.20
CA THR A 130 -10.92 9.47 -4.38
C THR A 130 -11.33 8.79 -3.08
N MET A 131 -12.59 8.90 -2.69
CA MET A 131 -13.17 8.17 -1.57
C MET A 131 -14.25 7.23 -2.10
N MET A 132 -14.27 6.01 -1.58
CA MET A 132 -15.18 4.94 -1.98
C MET A 132 -15.79 4.31 -0.72
N GLU A 133 -17.09 4.00 -0.78
CA GLU A 133 -17.76 3.19 0.23
C GLU A 133 -17.74 1.72 -0.21
N ALA A 134 -17.03 0.85 0.51
CA ALA A 134 -16.95 -0.59 0.23
C ALA A 134 -16.52 -1.38 1.48
N GLY A 135 -16.89 -2.66 1.53
CA GLY A 135 -16.48 -3.56 2.62
C GLY A 135 -14.97 -3.83 2.64
N LEU A 136 -14.43 -4.11 3.83
CA LEU A 136 -13.03 -4.47 4.07
C LEU A 136 -12.91 -5.94 4.49
N MET A 137 -11.67 -6.41 4.72
CA MET A 137 -11.38 -7.83 4.98
C MET A 137 -12.13 -8.39 6.21
N ASN A 138 -12.31 -7.57 7.25
CA ASN A 138 -13.08 -7.91 8.44
C ASN A 138 -13.79 -6.66 9.00
N ASP A 139 -14.73 -6.88 9.92
CA ASP A 139 -15.61 -5.82 10.46
C ASP A 139 -14.90 -4.85 11.42
N GLU A 140 -13.72 -5.24 11.93
CA GLU A 140 -12.87 -4.40 12.78
C GLU A 140 -12.20 -3.29 11.97
N MET A 141 -11.90 -3.52 10.69
CA MET A 141 -11.32 -2.51 9.81
C MET A 141 -12.35 -1.45 9.42
N LYS A 142 -12.06 -0.19 9.72
CA LYS A 142 -12.90 0.98 9.41
C LYS A 142 -12.41 1.78 8.21
N ILE A 143 -11.13 1.62 7.85
CA ILE A 143 -10.54 2.29 6.70
C ILE A 143 -9.38 1.50 6.10
N ALA A 144 -9.26 1.54 4.78
CA ALA A 144 -8.06 1.22 4.04
C ALA A 144 -7.66 2.40 3.15
N ILE A 145 -6.35 2.69 3.11
CA ILE A 145 -5.78 3.80 2.34
C ILE A 145 -4.74 3.25 1.36
N GLU A 146 -4.93 3.54 0.08
CA GLU A 146 -3.97 3.25 -0.98
C GLU A 146 -3.33 4.55 -1.45
N VAL A 147 -2.01 4.54 -1.68
CA VAL A 147 -1.32 5.71 -2.25
C VAL A 147 -0.42 5.33 -3.41
N THR A 148 -0.39 6.22 -4.41
CA THR A 148 0.64 6.22 -5.45
C THR A 148 1.55 7.40 -5.19
N ALA A 149 2.85 7.15 -5.07
CA ALA A 149 3.88 8.17 -4.97
C ALA A 149 4.82 8.13 -6.17
N ARG A 150 5.48 9.26 -6.42
CA ARG A 150 6.49 9.37 -7.45
C ARG A 150 7.66 10.18 -6.93
N LYS A 151 8.83 9.53 -6.86
CA LYS A 151 10.08 10.22 -6.51
C LYS A 151 10.35 11.34 -7.50
N ALA A 152 10.84 12.47 -6.99
CA ALA A 152 11.45 13.49 -7.83
C ALA A 152 12.51 12.83 -8.75
N ARG A 153 12.62 13.31 -9.99
CA ARG A 153 13.80 12.95 -10.77
C ARG A 153 15.02 13.50 -10.03
N PRO A 154 16.12 12.73 -9.93
CA PRO A 154 17.38 13.30 -9.51
C PRO A 154 17.68 14.52 -10.38
N THR A 155 18.02 15.62 -9.74
CA THR A 155 18.49 16.83 -10.42
C THR A 155 19.86 16.57 -11.04
N LEU A 156 20.30 17.46 -11.93
CA LEU A 156 21.69 17.42 -12.41
C LEU A 156 22.67 17.61 -11.24
N GLU A 157 22.30 18.38 -10.22
CA GLU A 157 23.08 18.52 -8.98
C GLU A 157 23.21 17.18 -8.24
N ASP A 158 22.12 16.43 -8.06
CA ASP A 158 22.16 15.09 -7.42
C ASP A 158 23.05 14.10 -8.18
N TYR A 159 23.08 14.20 -9.51
CA TYR A 159 23.95 13.36 -10.36
C TYR A 159 25.42 13.76 -10.28
N LEU A 160 25.71 15.04 -10.10
CA LEU A 160 27.05 15.60 -10.05
C LEU A 160 27.62 15.64 -8.62
N GLY A 161 26.79 15.43 -7.60
CA GLY A 161 27.17 15.47 -6.20
C GLY A 161 27.60 16.88 -5.75
N ILE A 162 27.02 17.92 -6.35
CA ILE A 162 27.31 19.34 -6.08
C ILE A 162 26.13 20.07 -5.46
#